data_AF-W1UQQ5-F1
#
_entry.id   AF-W1UQQ5-F1
#
_cell.length_a   1.000
_cell.length_b   1.000
_cell.length_c   1.000
_cell.angle_alpha   90.00
_cell.angle_beta   90.00
_cell.angle_gamma   90.00
#
_symmetry.space_group_name_H-M   'P 1'
#
loop_
_entity.id
_entity.type
_entity.pdbx_description
1 polymer ?
#
loop_
_entity_poly.entity_id
_entity_poly.type
_entity_poly.pdbx_seq_one_letter_code
_entity_poly.pdbx_strand_id
1 'polypeptide(L)' 'MELDNGDKCYITEDTIVRFMLSRDKVISEEELKEIQDFAKFSYGKNLALYHLSFKARTEKEV' A
#
# COMPACT_ATOMS: atom_id res chain seq x y z
N MET A 1 6.55 3.29 -6.95
CA MET A 1 7.94 3.33 -6.46
C MET A 1 8.81 2.67 -7.49
N GLU A 2 9.89 3.32 -7.91
CA GLU A 2 10.88 2.74 -8.81
C GLU A 2 12.10 2.34 -7.98
N LEU A 3 12.62 1.14 -8.24
CA LEU A 3 13.79 0.57 -7.57
C LEU A 3 15.02 0.72 -8.46
N ASP A 4 16.21 0.70 -7.86
CA ASP A 4 17.49 0.85 -8.57
C ASP A 4 17.74 -0.24 -9.62
N ASN A 5 17.13 -1.41 -9.44
CA ASN A 5 17.17 -2.51 -10.40
C ASN A 5 16.21 -2.32 -11.60
N GLY A 6 15.49 -1.20 -11.66
CA GLY A 6 14.52 -0.87 -12.71
C GLY A 6 13.10 -1.40 -12.46
N ASP A 7 12.87 -2.14 -11.37
CA ASP A 7 11.55 -2.67 -11.04
C ASP A 7 10.61 -1.56 -10.57
N LYS A 8 9.33 -1.69 -10.93
CA LYS A 8 8.27 -0.77 -10.49
C LYS A 8 7.34 -1.49 -9.52
N CYS A 9 7.22 -0.94 -8.31
CA CYS A 9 6.28 -1.39 -7.30
C CYS A 9 5.13 -0.38 -7.16
N TYR A 10 3.90 -0.84 -7.37
CA TYR A 10 2.70 -0.04 -7.10
C TYR A 10 2.43 0.01 -5.61
N ILE A 11 2.35 1.22 -5.05
CA ILE A 11 2.13 1.46 -3.62
C ILE A 11 1.04 2.50 -3.42
N THR A 12 0.38 2.46 -2.27
CA THR A 12 -0.64 3.44 -1.88
C THR A 12 -0.04 4.60 -1.08
N GLU A 13 -0.79 5.70 -0.91
CA GLU A 13 -0.37 6.83 -0.08
C GLU A 13 -0.09 6.42 1.37
N ASP A 14 -0.95 5.57 1.97
CA ASP A 14 -0.71 5.00 3.30
C ASP A 14 0.66 4.30 3.39
N THR A 15 1.08 3.59 2.33
CA THR A 15 2.38 2.92 2.28
C THR A 15 3.52 3.93 2.32
N ILE A 16 3.40 5.05 1.59
CA ILE A 16 4.40 6.13 1.58
C ILE A 16 4.56 6.73 2.97
N VAL A 17 3.44 7.08 3.62
CA VAL A 17 3.45 7.70 4.95
C VAL A 17 3.93 6.75 6.04
N ARG A 18 3.48 5.49 6.02
CA ARG A 18 3.86 4.48 7.02
C ARG A 18 5.37 4.24 7.08
N PHE A 19 6.00 4.10 5.93
CA PHE A 19 7.43 3.80 5.82
C PHE A 19 8.29 5.05 5.57
N MET A 20 7.68 6.25 5.63
CA MET A 20 8.37 7.52 5.38
C MET A 20 9.19 7.49 4.09
N LEU A 21 8.57 7.01 3.00
CA LEU A 21 9.26 6.88 1.73
C LEU A 21 9.55 8.26 1.15
N SER A 22 10.82 8.52 0.89
CA SER A 22 11.30 9.73 0.23
C SER A 22 12.18 9.35 -0.96
N ARG A 23 12.47 10.33 -1.82
CA ARG A 23 13.48 10.14 -2.87
C ARG A 23 14.81 9.72 -2.25
N ASP A 24 15.50 8.83 -2.94
CA ASP A 24 16.85 8.34 -2.58
C ASP A 24 16.92 7.67 -1.19
N LYS A 25 15.78 7.26 -0.62
CA LYS A 25 15.75 6.49 0.61
C LYS A 25 16.39 5.12 0.35
N VAL A 26 17.40 4.79 1.16
CA VAL A 26 17.98 3.45 1.19
C VAL A 26 17.02 2.53 1.95
N ILE A 27 16.64 1.41 1.33
CA ILE A 27 15.70 0.42 1.85
C ILE A 27 16.41 -0.92 1.85
N SER A 28 16.35 -1.66 2.96
CA SER A 28 16.90 -3.02 3.03
C SER A 28 15.97 -4.02 2.32
N GLU A 29 16.45 -5.21 1.96
CA GLU A 29 15.58 -6.25 1.38
C GLU A 29 14.43 -6.66 2.32
N GLU A 30 14.69 -6.66 3.63
CA GLU A 30 13.69 -6.94 4.66
C GLU A 30 12.60 -5.86 4.70
N GLU A 31 13.01 -4.58 4.73
CA GLU A 31 12.08 -3.44 4.71
C GLU A 31 11.29 -3.42 3.39
N LEU A 32 11.94 -3.76 2.26
CA LEU A 32 11.27 -3.86 0.96
C LEU A 32 10.16 -4.91 0.97
N LYS A 33 10.40 -6.06 1.60
CA LYS A 33 9.39 -7.12 1.73
C LYS A 33 8.21 -6.66 2.59
N GLU A 34 8.48 -5.98 3.71
CA GLU A 34 7.44 -5.40 4.57
C GLU A 34 6.61 -4.34 3.84
N ILE A 35 7.27 -3.47 3.07
CA ILE A 35 6.61 -2.46 2.22
C ILE A 35 5.67 -3.14 1.23
N GLN A 36 6.13 -4.19 0.55
CA GLN A 36 5.33 -4.92 -0.45
C GLN A 36 4.12 -5.60 0.18
N ASP A 37 4.28 -6.23 1.34
CA ASP A 37 3.17 -6.91 2.02
C ASP A 37 2.14 -5.91 2.57
N PHE A 38 2.60 -4.79 3.14
CA PHE A 38 1.71 -3.72 3.57
C PHE A 38 1.00 -3.04 2.39
N ALA A 39 1.68 -2.85 1.24
CA ALA A 39 1.07 -2.27 0.05
C ALA A 39 -0.12 -3.10 -0.47
N LYS A 40 -0.01 -4.44 -0.46
CA LYS A 40 -1.12 -5.35 -0.82
C LYS A 40 -2.31 -5.16 0.13
N PHE A 41 -2.05 -5.11 1.43
CA PHE A 41 -3.09 -4.89 2.44
C PHE A 41 -3.79 -3.54 2.26
N SER A 42 -3.01 -2.46 2.11
CA SER A 42 -3.54 -1.10 1.94
C SER A 42 -4.36 -0.96 0.66
N TYR A 43 -3.93 -1.60 -0.42
CA TYR A 43 -4.70 -1.65 -1.66
C TYR A 43 -6.06 -2.35 -1.46
N GLY A 44 -6.08 -3.50 -0.78
CA GLY A 44 -7.32 -4.21 -0.42
C GLY A 44 -8.26 -3.35 0.43
N LYS A 45 -7.71 -2.65 1.43
CA LYS A 45 -8.46 -1.68 2.27
C LYS A 45 -9.13 -0.61 1.41
N ASN A 46 -8.42 -0.05 0.43
CA ASN A 46 -8.97 0.99 -0.45
C ASN A 46 -10.07 0.46 -1.36
N LEU A 47 -9.94 -0.76 -1.89
CA LEU A 47 -11.01 -1.40 -2.66
C LEU A 47 -12.26 -1.65 -1.82
N ALA A 48 -12.10 -2.13 -0.58
CA ALA A 48 -13.21 -2.33 0.35
C ALA A 48 -13.90 -0.99 0.68
N LEU A 49 -13.14 0.05 1.02
CA LEU A 49 -13.69 1.38 1.30
C LEU A 49 -14.44 1.95 0.08
N TYR A 50 -13.89 1.79 -1.12
CA TYR A 50 -14.55 2.17 -2.35
C TYR A 50 -15.89 1.43 -2.52
N HIS A 51 -15.92 0.11 -2.29
CA HIS A 51 -17.14 -0.68 -2.33
C HIS A 51 -18.21 -0.19 -1.33
N LEU A 52 -17.79 0.15 -0.11
CA LEU A 52 -18.69 0.67 0.94
C LEU A 52 -19.25 2.06 0.63
N SER A 53 -18.52 2.86 -0.13
CA SER A 53 -18.88 4.24 -0.45
C SER A 53 -20.14 4.35 -1.33
N PHE A 54 -20.56 3.28 -1.99
CA PHE A 54 -21.71 3.30 -2.91
C PHE A 54 -23.07 3.27 -2.23
N LYS A 55 -23.18 2.73 -1.02
CA LYS A 55 -24.41 2.72 -0.20
C LYS A 55 -24.05 2.20 1.18
N ALA A 56 -24.60 2.78 2.25
CA ALA A 56 -24.39 2.32 3.62
C ALA A 56 -24.62 0.80 3.75
N ARG A 57 -23.69 0.11 4.42
CA ARG A 57 -23.69 -1.35 4.65
C ARG A 57 -23.60 -1.63 6.14
N THR A 58 -24.10 -2.81 6.51
CA THR A 58 -23.92 -3.37 7.86
C THR A 58 -22.62 -4.20 7.91
N GLU A 59 -22.06 -4.41 9.10
CA GLU A 59 -20.80 -5.16 9.30
C GLU A 59 -20.83 -6.59 8.72
N LYS A 60 -22.02 -7.17 8.50
CA LYS A 60 -22.21 -8.50 7.89
C LYS A 60 -22.05 -8.52 6.37
N GLU A 61 -21.97 -7.36 5.72
CA GLU A 61 -21.87 -7.23 4.26
C GLU A 61 -20.45 -6.85 3.81
N VAL A 62 -19.46 -6.94 4.72
CA VAL A 62 -18.05 -6.54 4.53
C VAL A 62 -17.11 -7.68 4.92
#